data_AF-A0A154R3M9-F1
#
_entry.id   AF-A0A154R3M9-F1
#
_cell.length_a   1.000
_cell.length_b   1.000
_cell.length_c   1.000
_cell.angle_alpha   90.00
_cell.angle_beta   90.00
_cell.angle_gamma   90.00
#
_symmetry.space_group_name_H-M   'P 1'
#
loop_
_entity.id
_entity.type
_entity.pdbx_description
1 polymer ?
#
loop_
_entity_poly.entity_id
_entity_poly.type
_entity_poly.pdbx_seq_one_letter_code
_entity_poly.pdbx_strand_id
1 'polypeptide(L)'
;MLVTGEVGAGKTTLAKLIKRLYPVSAGSSDEPVVMITLTGARHMRTVYGRILEALNGPVKATHHTADREMAALRLLRAVKCRGLVVDEVQDVLAGSVNEQRRTLDGLKYIMNEVQLPIIATGTPAAAEAFRSDKHMEKRFDRLTLPTWVVGPELAALLTSVARILPLRRRSRLAAVDIMEFLISAGEGNLHDMMTLIRHAAVQAILSGSERITLGGLETARTVPSMEAIDHVDDDLCA
;
A
#
# COMPACT_ATOMS: atom_id res chain seq x y z
N MET A 1 10.84 -9.00 -6.26
CA MET A 1 9.62 -9.64 -5.71
C MET A 1 8.40 -8.92 -6.24
N LEU A 2 7.35 -9.65 -6.63
CA LEU A 2 6.07 -9.12 -7.07
C LEU A 2 4.99 -9.52 -6.05
N VAL A 3 4.36 -8.52 -5.43
CA VAL A 3 3.23 -8.70 -4.51
C VAL A 3 1.92 -8.52 -5.27
N THR A 4 1.12 -9.56 -5.32
CA THR A 4 -0.16 -9.54 -6.05
C THR A 4 -1.33 -9.73 -5.10
N GLY A 5 -2.50 -9.27 -5.51
CA GLY A 5 -3.73 -9.43 -4.74
C GLY A 5 -4.82 -8.52 -5.29
N GLU A 6 -6.05 -8.78 -4.89
CA GLU A 6 -7.19 -7.96 -5.31
C GLU A 6 -7.10 -6.52 -4.80
N VAL A 7 -7.91 -5.64 -5.37
CA VAL A 7 -8.06 -4.26 -4.87
C VAL A 7 -8.47 -4.32 -3.40
N GLY A 8 -7.80 -3.53 -2.55
CA GLY A 8 -8.08 -3.55 -1.10
C GLY A 8 -7.37 -4.66 -0.30
N ALA A 9 -6.64 -5.59 -0.93
CA ALA A 9 -5.92 -6.66 -0.21
C ALA A 9 -4.76 -6.19 0.71
N GLY A 10 -4.41 -4.91 0.72
CA GLY A 10 -3.34 -4.35 1.56
C GLY A 10 -1.96 -4.23 0.91
N LYS A 11 -1.87 -4.37 -0.42
CA LYS A 11 -0.61 -4.25 -1.18
C LYS A 11 0.15 -2.94 -0.91
N THR A 12 -0.53 -1.80 -1.05
CA THR A 12 0.04 -0.48 -0.76
C THR A 12 0.43 -0.32 0.71
N THR A 13 -0.31 -0.93 1.63
CA THR A 13 0.03 -0.92 3.06
C THR A 13 1.34 -1.68 3.32
N LEU A 14 1.51 -2.84 2.69
CA LEU A 14 2.76 -3.60 2.75
C LEU A 14 3.93 -2.82 2.14
N ALA A 15 3.73 -2.19 0.99
CA ALA A 15 4.72 -1.32 0.34
C ALA A 15 5.19 -0.18 1.27
N LYS A 16 4.25 0.50 1.92
CA LYS A 16 4.53 1.55 2.91
C LYS A 16 5.22 1.01 4.15
N LEU A 17 4.86 -0.19 4.61
CA LEU A 17 5.50 -0.84 5.75
C LEU A 17 6.97 -1.13 5.45
N ILE A 18 7.29 -1.66 4.26
CA ILE A 18 8.68 -1.91 3.84
C ILE A 18 9.48 -0.61 3.92
N LYS A 19 8.98 0.50 3.38
CA LYS A 19 9.66 1.80 3.49
C LYS A 19 9.91 2.21 4.95
N ARG A 20 8.93 2.01 5.84
CA ARG A 20 9.04 2.34 7.27
C ARG A 20 10.04 1.48 8.03
N LEU A 21 10.24 0.22 7.63
CA LEU A 21 11.21 -0.69 8.24
C LEU A 21 12.68 -0.30 7.92
N TYR A 22 12.89 0.49 6.87
CA TYR A 22 14.21 0.98 6.47
C TYR A 22 14.24 2.52 6.46
N PRO A 23 14.09 3.18 7.62
CA PRO A 23 14.02 4.63 7.69
C PRO A 23 15.37 5.29 7.33
N VAL A 24 15.27 6.54 6.89
CA VAL A 24 16.42 7.43 6.74
C VAL A 24 17.09 7.60 8.10
N SER A 25 18.41 7.42 8.15
CA SER A 25 19.18 7.67 9.38
C SER A 25 19.23 9.17 9.65
N ALA A 26 19.01 9.58 10.91
CA ALA A 26 19.02 11.00 11.27
C ALA A 26 20.34 11.67 10.85
N GLY A 27 20.24 12.79 10.11
CA GLY A 27 21.39 13.53 9.58
C GLY A 27 22.07 12.90 8.35
N SER A 28 21.55 11.79 7.83
CA SER A 28 22.00 11.18 6.58
C SER A 28 21.13 11.62 5.40
N SER A 29 21.73 11.71 4.22
CA SER A 29 21.01 11.81 2.94
C SER A 29 20.66 10.45 2.35
N ASP A 30 20.96 9.35 3.06
CA ASP A 30 20.66 8.00 2.60
C ASP A 30 19.15 7.75 2.64
N GLU A 31 18.56 7.33 1.52
CA GLU A 31 17.17 6.89 1.38
C GLU A 31 17.20 5.42 0.94
N PRO A 32 17.32 4.46 1.89
CA PRO A 32 17.53 3.05 1.56
C PRO A 32 16.41 2.43 0.73
N VAL A 33 15.18 2.89 0.93
CA VAL A 33 14.01 2.40 0.21
C VAL A 33 13.24 3.57 -0.39
N VAL A 34 13.23 3.64 -1.71
CA VAL A 34 12.42 4.60 -2.46
C VAL A 34 11.11 3.92 -2.84
N MET A 35 9.98 4.61 -2.69
CA MET A 35 8.68 4.12 -3.12
C MET A 35 8.06 5.08 -4.12
N ILE A 36 7.59 4.54 -5.25
CA ILE A 36 6.81 5.27 -6.25
C ILE A 36 5.51 4.51 -6.52
N THR A 37 4.45 5.23 -6.88
CA THR A 37 3.25 4.65 -7.48
C THR A 37 3.36 4.72 -8.99
N LEU A 38 2.80 3.75 -9.72
CA LEU A 38 2.65 3.78 -11.18
C LEU A 38 1.22 4.10 -11.64
N THR A 39 0.31 4.52 -10.76
CA THR A 39 -1.05 4.96 -11.13
C THR A 39 -1.05 5.95 -12.28
N GLY A 40 -1.58 5.60 -13.45
CA GLY A 40 -1.56 6.45 -14.65
C GLY A 40 -0.19 6.68 -15.31
N ALA A 41 0.88 6.02 -14.87
CA ALA A 41 2.20 6.07 -15.49
C ALA A 41 2.29 5.10 -16.68
N ARG A 42 1.96 5.60 -17.88
CA ARG A 42 1.96 4.79 -19.12
C ARG A 42 3.27 4.81 -19.89
N HIS A 43 4.24 5.61 -19.44
CA HIS A 43 5.52 5.83 -20.11
C HIS A 43 6.66 5.90 -19.11
N MET A 44 7.84 5.43 -19.52
CA MET A 44 9.05 5.49 -18.68
C MET A 44 9.44 6.91 -18.25
N ARG A 45 9.13 7.91 -19.08
CA ARG A 45 9.30 9.35 -18.74
C ARG A 45 8.58 9.74 -17.46
N THR A 46 7.39 9.18 -17.20
CA THR A 46 6.61 9.42 -15.99
C THR A 46 7.22 8.67 -14.80
N VAL A 47 7.69 7.44 -15.01
CA VAL A 47 8.37 6.65 -13.98
C VAL A 47 9.61 7.38 -13.45
N TYR A 48 10.50 7.85 -14.34
CA TYR A 48 11.66 8.65 -13.93
C TYR A 48 11.24 9.93 -13.20
N GLY A 49 10.19 10.62 -13.67
CA GLY A 49 9.64 11.79 -12.99
C GLY A 49 9.22 11.51 -11.55
N ARG A 50 8.56 10.37 -11.30
CA ARG A 50 8.13 9.96 -9.96
C ARG A 50 9.29 9.57 -9.06
N ILE A 51 10.34 8.96 -9.61
CA ILE A 51 11.58 8.69 -8.85
C ILE A 51 12.22 10.00 -8.41
N LEU A 52 12.34 10.96 -9.34
CA LEU A 52 12.89 12.29 -9.04
C LEU A 52 12.06 13.00 -7.98
N GLU A 53 10.74 13.01 -8.12
CA GLU A 53 9.82 13.61 -7.15
C GLU A 53 9.94 12.96 -5.77
N ALA A 54 9.99 11.63 -5.69
CA ALA A 54 10.14 10.87 -4.45
C ALA A 54 11.48 11.15 -3.74
N LEU A 55 12.50 11.62 -4.47
CA LEU A 55 13.82 11.97 -3.97
C LEU A 55 14.03 13.48 -3.86
N ASN A 56 12.97 14.29 -3.97
CA ASN A 56 13.03 15.76 -3.98
C ASN A 56 14.01 16.32 -5.04
N GLY A 57 14.16 15.60 -6.15
CA GLY A 57 14.99 15.96 -7.28
C GLY A 57 14.32 16.94 -8.25
N PRO A 58 15.07 17.48 -9.23
CA PRO A 58 14.55 18.48 -10.15
C PRO A 58 13.58 17.86 -11.18
N VAL A 59 12.30 18.25 -11.14
CA VAL A 59 11.28 17.86 -12.12
C VAL A 59 10.93 19.05 -13.02
N LYS A 60 11.79 19.36 -14.00
CA LYS A 60 11.46 20.38 -15.00
C LYS A 60 10.71 19.78 -16.19
N ALA A 61 9.68 20.48 -16.67
CA ALA A 61 8.90 20.06 -17.85
C ALA A 61 9.76 19.94 -19.12
N THR A 62 10.79 20.79 -19.23
CA THR A 62 11.73 20.87 -20.35
C THR A 62 12.72 19.70 -20.44
N HIS A 63 12.96 18.96 -19.35
CA HIS A 63 13.89 17.84 -19.38
C HIS A 63 13.37 16.75 -20.31
N HIS A 64 14.19 16.27 -21.25
CA HIS A 64 13.87 15.13 -22.10
C HIS A 64 13.95 13.83 -21.30
N THR A 65 13.50 12.72 -21.88
CA THR A 65 13.46 11.43 -21.15
C THR A 65 14.85 10.97 -20.72
N ALA A 66 15.88 11.16 -21.56
CA ALA A 66 17.27 10.83 -21.23
C ALA A 66 17.82 11.65 -20.06
N ASP A 67 17.51 12.95 -19.99
CA ASP A 67 17.93 13.81 -18.87
C ASP A 67 17.33 13.33 -17.55
N ARG A 68 16.04 12.94 -17.59
CA ARG A 68 15.34 12.40 -16.41
C ARG A 68 15.89 11.06 -15.98
N GLU A 69 16.19 10.19 -16.94
CA GLU A 69 16.84 8.89 -16.69
C GLU A 69 18.17 9.07 -15.97
N MET A 70 19.07 9.88 -16.53
CA MET A 70 20.38 10.14 -15.95
C MET A 70 20.26 10.75 -14.54
N ALA A 71 19.36 11.72 -14.37
CA ALA A 71 19.13 12.35 -13.06
C ALA A 71 18.57 11.36 -12.03
N ALA A 72 17.61 10.51 -12.42
CA ALA A 72 17.00 9.52 -11.53
C ALA A 72 18.03 8.49 -11.07
N LEU A 73 18.82 7.95 -12.00
CA LEU A 73 19.88 6.98 -11.67
C LEU A 73 20.97 7.59 -10.78
N ARG A 74 21.36 8.84 -11.04
CA ARG A 74 22.34 9.55 -10.20
C ARG A 74 21.80 9.78 -8.79
N LEU A 75 20.55 10.21 -8.63
CA LEU A 75 19.97 10.41 -7.30
C LEU A 75 19.80 9.10 -6.55
N LEU A 76 19.33 8.03 -7.21
CA LEU A 76 19.23 6.70 -6.58
C LEU A 76 20.58 6.22 -6.03
N ARG A 77 21.69 6.47 -6.75
CA ARG A 77 23.04 6.17 -6.27
C ARG A 77 23.49 7.10 -5.14
N ALA A 78 23.23 8.41 -5.27
CA ALA A 78 23.64 9.42 -4.31
C ALA A 78 23.02 9.17 -2.92
N VAL A 79 21.74 8.78 -2.89
CA VAL A 79 21.02 8.42 -1.65
C VAL A 79 21.28 6.98 -1.19
N LYS A 80 22.22 6.28 -1.84
CA LYS A 80 22.54 4.86 -1.59
C LYS A 80 21.28 3.99 -1.49
N CYS A 81 20.37 4.16 -2.44
CA CYS A 81 19.14 3.38 -2.50
C CYS A 81 19.49 1.88 -2.58
N ARG A 82 18.82 1.08 -1.75
CA ARG A 82 19.00 -0.37 -1.65
C ARG A 82 17.75 -1.15 -2.06
N GLY A 83 16.62 -0.48 -2.25
CA GLY A 83 15.43 -1.07 -2.85
C GLY A 83 14.48 -0.04 -3.43
N LEU A 84 13.85 -0.36 -4.56
CA LEU A 84 12.81 0.45 -5.16
C LEU A 84 11.47 -0.29 -5.09
N VAL A 85 10.52 0.30 -4.39
CA VAL A 85 9.14 -0.17 -4.32
C VAL A 85 8.32 0.54 -5.41
N VAL A 86 7.64 -0.25 -6.23
CA VAL A 86 6.85 0.21 -7.37
C VAL A 86 5.42 -0.29 -7.18
N ASP A 87 4.55 0.60 -6.72
CA ASP A 87 3.13 0.29 -6.46
C ASP A 87 2.32 0.38 -7.76
N GLU A 88 1.26 -0.42 -7.90
CA GLU A 88 0.31 -0.35 -9.02
C GLU A 88 0.91 -0.64 -10.41
N VAL A 89 1.75 -1.66 -10.55
CA VAL A 89 2.42 -1.98 -11.84
C VAL A 89 1.46 -2.34 -12.98
N GLN A 90 0.21 -2.70 -12.69
CA GLN A 90 -0.79 -2.97 -13.72
C GLN A 90 -1.11 -1.73 -14.57
N ASP A 91 -0.89 -0.52 -14.07
CA ASP A 91 -1.14 0.71 -14.85
C ASP A 91 -0.18 0.84 -16.04
N VAL A 92 1.01 0.24 -15.97
CA VAL A 92 1.91 0.15 -17.12
C VAL A 92 1.31 -0.71 -18.23
N LEU A 93 0.52 -1.72 -17.84
CA LEU A 93 -0.13 -2.66 -18.75
C LEU A 93 -1.36 -2.06 -19.44
N ALA A 94 -1.88 -0.93 -18.93
CA ALA A 94 -2.95 -0.18 -19.58
C ALA A 94 -2.44 0.69 -20.77
N GLY A 95 -1.12 0.71 -21.02
CA GLY A 95 -0.53 1.32 -22.21
C GLY A 95 -0.62 0.43 -23.46
N SER A 96 -0.08 0.92 -24.59
CA SER A 96 0.11 0.06 -25.76
C SER A 96 1.17 -1.01 -25.49
N VAL A 97 1.13 -2.15 -26.19
CA VAL A 97 2.12 -3.24 -26.04
C VAL A 97 3.57 -2.72 -26.17
N ASN A 98 3.80 -1.79 -27.09
CA ASN A 98 5.12 -1.18 -27.28
C ASN A 98 5.54 -0.31 -26.08
N GLU A 99 4.63 0.46 -25.49
CA GLU A 99 4.92 1.29 -24.31
C GLU A 99 5.08 0.46 -23.04
N GLN A 100 4.28 -0.58 -22.88
CA GLN A 100 4.44 -1.57 -21.83
C GLN A 100 5.85 -2.18 -21.89
N ARG A 101 6.27 -2.67 -23.06
CA ARG A 101 7.60 -3.26 -23.27
C ARG A 101 8.71 -2.25 -22.96
N ARG A 102 8.60 -1.02 -23.47
CA ARG A 102 9.57 0.06 -23.20
C ARG A 102 9.68 0.39 -21.72
N THR A 103 8.56 0.42 -21.00
CA THR A 103 8.55 0.70 -19.57
C THR A 103 9.13 -0.45 -18.75
N LEU A 104 8.78 -1.70 -19.07
CA LEU A 104 9.38 -2.89 -18.44
C LEU A 104 10.90 -2.97 -18.72
N ASP A 105 11.34 -2.65 -19.94
CA ASP A 105 12.75 -2.59 -20.30
C ASP A 105 13.49 -1.45 -19.58
N GLY A 106 12.84 -0.30 -19.36
CA GLY A 106 13.38 0.77 -18.53
C GLY A 106 13.51 0.37 -17.06
N LEU A 107 12.52 -0.33 -16.49
CA LEU A 107 12.64 -0.89 -15.14
C LEU A 107 13.78 -1.92 -15.05
N LYS A 108 13.94 -2.79 -16.08
CA LYS A 108 15.08 -3.70 -16.20
C LYS A 108 16.41 -2.95 -16.20
N TYR A 109 16.47 -1.85 -16.93
CA TYR A 109 17.67 -1.02 -17.01
C TYR A 109 18.03 -0.45 -15.63
N ILE A 110 17.08 0.16 -14.91
CA ILE A 110 17.32 0.65 -13.53
C ILE A 110 17.85 -0.47 -12.63
N MET A 111 17.21 -1.65 -12.65
CA MET A 111 17.63 -2.79 -11.82
C MET A 111 19.09 -3.17 -12.07
N ASN A 112 19.50 -3.27 -13.33
CA ASN A 112 20.86 -3.70 -13.67
C ASN A 112 21.88 -2.60 -13.38
N GLU A 113 21.55 -1.36 -13.73
CA GLU A 113 22.49 -0.24 -13.73
C GLU A 113 22.75 0.33 -12.33
N VAL A 114 21.74 0.30 -11.46
CA VAL A 114 21.87 0.67 -10.04
C VAL A 114 22.10 -0.55 -9.15
N GLN A 115 22.02 -1.77 -9.71
CA GLN A 115 22.04 -3.03 -8.95
C GLN A 115 20.98 -3.06 -7.84
N LEU A 116 19.78 -2.59 -8.19
CA LEU A 116 18.72 -2.28 -7.23
C LEU A 116 17.60 -3.34 -7.29
N PRO A 117 17.29 -4.03 -6.17
CA PRO A 117 16.13 -4.90 -6.14
C PRO A 117 14.84 -4.08 -6.26
N ILE A 118 13.93 -4.53 -7.14
CA ILE A 118 12.59 -3.96 -7.26
C ILE A 118 11.56 -4.84 -6.55
N ILE A 119 10.74 -4.19 -5.74
CA ILE A 119 9.54 -4.77 -5.13
C ILE A 119 8.34 -4.14 -5.83
N ALA A 120 7.70 -4.90 -6.72
CA ALA A 120 6.52 -4.46 -7.44
C ALA A 120 5.26 -4.87 -6.68
N THR A 121 4.20 -4.06 -6.72
CA THR A 121 2.86 -4.49 -6.34
C THR A 121 1.91 -4.34 -7.51
N GLY A 122 0.92 -5.21 -7.61
CA GLY A 122 -0.14 -5.03 -8.60
C GLY A 122 -1.27 -6.02 -8.51
N THR A 123 -2.16 -5.99 -9.49
CA THR A 123 -3.27 -6.95 -9.62
C THR A 123 -2.77 -8.32 -10.09
N PRO A 124 -3.59 -9.38 -9.96
CA PRO A 124 -3.27 -10.69 -10.54
C PRO A 124 -3.00 -10.62 -12.06
N ALA A 125 -3.69 -9.73 -12.79
CA ALA A 125 -3.42 -9.50 -14.21
C ALA A 125 -1.98 -9.00 -14.47
N ALA A 126 -1.40 -8.22 -13.54
CA ALA A 126 0.00 -7.84 -13.66
C ALA A 126 0.97 -9.00 -13.43
N ALA A 127 0.61 -9.96 -12.59
CA ALA A 127 1.38 -11.18 -12.43
C ALA A 127 1.49 -11.96 -13.75
N GLU A 128 0.42 -11.99 -14.54
CA GLU A 128 0.40 -12.64 -15.85
C GLU A 128 1.32 -11.95 -16.86
N ALA A 129 1.23 -10.62 -16.94
CA ALA A 129 2.08 -9.84 -17.83
C ALA A 129 3.57 -9.94 -17.47
N PHE A 130 3.92 -10.03 -16.19
CA PHE A 130 5.29 -10.29 -15.76
C PHE A 130 5.74 -11.72 -16.06
N ARG A 131 4.80 -12.69 -16.11
CA ARG A 131 5.09 -14.09 -16.43
C ARG A 131 5.44 -14.27 -17.91
N SER A 132 4.74 -13.58 -18.80
CA SER A 132 5.01 -13.69 -20.24
C SER A 132 6.37 -13.13 -20.65
N ASP A 133 6.98 -12.27 -19.82
CA ASP A 133 8.35 -11.81 -19.97
C ASP A 133 9.35 -12.70 -19.21
N LYS A 134 10.08 -13.54 -19.94
CA LYS A 134 11.07 -14.49 -19.39
C LYS A 134 12.16 -13.85 -18.52
N HIS A 135 12.48 -12.57 -18.71
CA HIS A 135 13.47 -11.86 -17.90
C HIS A 135 12.89 -11.35 -16.59
N MET A 136 11.59 -11.03 -16.58
CA MET A 136 10.87 -10.61 -15.37
C MET A 136 10.50 -11.82 -14.52
N GLU A 137 10.02 -12.90 -15.13
CA GLU A 137 9.65 -14.12 -14.42
C GLU A 137 10.81 -14.67 -13.56
N LYS A 138 12.03 -14.69 -14.09
CA LYS A 138 13.20 -15.21 -13.36
C LYS A 138 13.73 -14.30 -12.24
N ARG A 139 13.32 -13.03 -12.22
CA ARG A 139 13.82 -12.02 -11.25
C ARG A 139 12.80 -11.67 -10.16
N PHE A 140 11.54 -12.03 -10.36
CA PHE A 140 10.46 -11.68 -9.45
C PHE A 140 9.84 -12.93 -8.83
N ASP A 141 10.24 -13.24 -7.60
CA ASP A 141 9.46 -14.13 -6.74
C ASP A 141 8.07 -13.54 -6.51
N ARG A 142 7.04 -14.39 -6.52
CA ARG A 142 5.64 -13.98 -6.37
C ARG A 142 5.15 -14.22 -4.96
N LEU A 143 4.51 -13.21 -4.39
CA LEU A 143 3.78 -13.28 -3.13
C LEU A 143 2.34 -12.82 -3.38
N THR A 144 1.37 -13.71 -3.24
CA THR A 144 -0.05 -13.36 -3.37
C THR A 144 -0.63 -13.09 -1.99
N LEU A 145 -1.16 -11.89 -1.78
CA LEU A 145 -1.95 -11.57 -0.60
C LEU A 145 -3.28 -12.32 -0.68
N PRO A 146 -3.65 -13.07 0.37
CA PRO A 146 -4.85 -13.90 0.34
C PRO A 146 -6.12 -13.06 0.47
N THR A 147 -7.23 -13.61 -0.01
CA THR A 147 -8.55 -13.26 0.53
C THR A 147 -8.65 -13.85 1.92
N TRP A 148 -8.97 -13.04 2.92
CA TRP A 148 -9.01 -13.48 4.30
C TRP A 148 -10.18 -14.45 4.53
N VAL A 149 -9.96 -15.43 5.40
CA VAL A 149 -10.98 -16.38 5.85
C VAL A 149 -10.93 -16.47 7.38
N VAL A 150 -12.00 -16.98 7.99
CA VAL A 150 -12.03 -17.22 9.43
C VAL A 150 -10.95 -18.24 9.79
N GLY A 151 -10.02 -17.86 10.66
CA GLY A 151 -8.90 -18.72 11.01
C GLY A 151 -7.84 -18.02 11.87
N PRO A 152 -6.77 -18.75 12.22
CA PRO A 152 -5.70 -18.25 13.08
C PRO A 152 -4.98 -17.02 12.54
N GLU A 153 -4.73 -16.94 11.22
CA GLU A 153 -4.07 -15.76 10.64
C GLU A 153 -4.93 -14.50 10.77
N LEU A 154 -6.24 -14.61 10.51
CA LEU A 154 -7.18 -13.49 10.68
C LEU A 154 -7.26 -13.08 12.15
N ALA A 155 -7.35 -14.05 13.07
CA ALA A 155 -7.35 -13.78 14.50
C ALA A 155 -6.08 -13.02 14.94
N ALA A 156 -4.91 -13.39 14.41
CA ALA A 156 -3.65 -12.70 14.69
C ALA A 156 -3.62 -11.26 14.14
N LEU A 157 -4.11 -11.05 12.92
CA LEU A 157 -4.27 -9.72 12.33
C LEU A 157 -5.20 -8.86 13.20
N LEU A 158 -6.40 -9.34 13.49
CA LEU A 158 -7.42 -8.59 14.25
C LEU A 158 -6.99 -8.33 15.70
N THR A 159 -6.24 -9.24 16.30
CA THR A 159 -5.60 -9.00 17.61
C THR A 159 -4.61 -7.84 17.54
N SER A 160 -3.82 -7.76 16.46
CA SER A 160 -2.88 -6.66 16.25
C SER A 160 -3.60 -5.33 16.01
N VAL A 161 -4.69 -5.35 15.24
CA VAL A 161 -5.56 -4.19 15.02
C VAL A 161 -6.16 -3.71 16.34
N ALA A 162 -6.71 -4.61 17.16
CA ALA A 162 -7.32 -4.26 18.44
C ALA A 162 -6.36 -3.56 19.42
N ARG A 163 -5.05 -3.80 19.31
CA ARG A 163 -4.03 -3.15 20.17
C ARG A 163 -3.75 -1.71 19.80
N ILE A 164 -3.98 -1.32 18.55
CA ILE A 164 -3.68 0.02 18.04
C ILE A 164 -4.93 0.90 17.96
N LEU A 165 -6.12 0.35 18.23
CA LEU A 165 -7.35 1.12 18.27
C LEU A 165 -7.33 2.09 19.46
N PRO A 166 -7.75 3.35 19.27
CA PRO A 166 -7.78 4.36 20.32
C PRO A 166 -9.02 4.20 21.22
N LEU A 167 -9.30 2.99 21.72
CA LEU A 167 -10.46 2.68 22.55
C LEU A 167 -10.03 2.34 23.98
N ARG A 168 -10.73 2.90 24.97
CA ARG A 168 -10.40 2.71 26.39
C ARG A 168 -10.67 1.28 26.89
N ARG A 169 -11.60 0.55 26.26
CA ARG A 169 -11.95 -0.83 26.65
C ARG A 169 -11.53 -1.83 25.57
N ARG A 170 -11.14 -3.02 26.03
CA ARG A 170 -10.68 -4.11 25.16
C ARG A 170 -11.78 -4.54 24.18
N SER A 171 -11.49 -4.43 22.89
CA SER A 171 -12.29 -4.96 21.79
C SER A 171 -11.82 -6.37 21.43
N ARG A 172 -12.69 -7.38 21.54
CA ARG A 172 -12.35 -8.79 21.28
C ARG A 172 -12.50 -9.14 19.79
N LEU A 173 -11.82 -8.41 18.91
CA LEU A 173 -12.00 -8.57 17.45
C LEU A 173 -11.66 -9.97 16.92
N ALA A 174 -10.82 -10.73 17.63
CA ALA A 174 -10.48 -12.11 17.29
C ALA A 174 -11.51 -13.15 17.79
N ALA A 175 -12.66 -12.72 18.33
CA ALA A 175 -13.76 -13.62 18.63
C ALA A 175 -14.36 -14.18 17.34
N VAL A 176 -14.79 -15.45 17.37
CA VAL A 176 -15.24 -16.20 16.18
C VAL A 176 -16.42 -15.52 15.50
N ASP A 177 -17.41 -15.09 16.28
CA ASP A 177 -18.60 -14.37 15.82
C ASP A 177 -18.25 -13.05 15.09
N ILE A 178 -17.30 -12.28 15.62
CA ILE A 178 -16.83 -11.04 14.99
C ILE A 178 -16.06 -11.35 13.70
N MET A 179 -15.21 -12.37 13.69
CA MET A 179 -14.48 -12.79 12.48
C MET A 179 -15.43 -13.22 11.37
N GLU A 180 -16.41 -14.07 11.70
CA GLU A 180 -17.45 -14.52 10.76
C GLU A 180 -18.21 -13.34 10.18
N PHE A 181 -18.61 -12.38 11.03
CA PHE A 181 -19.28 -11.17 10.58
C PHE A 181 -18.41 -10.33 9.64
N LEU A 182 -17.14 -10.08 10.01
CA LEU A 182 -16.22 -9.28 9.18
C LEU A 182 -15.97 -9.93 7.82
N ILE A 183 -15.78 -11.25 7.79
CA ILE A 183 -15.60 -12.01 6.54
C ILE A 183 -16.88 -11.96 5.69
N SER A 184 -18.05 -12.15 6.29
CA SER A 184 -19.31 -12.10 5.56
C SER A 184 -19.62 -10.70 5.03
N ALA A 185 -19.31 -9.65 5.80
CA ALA A 185 -19.60 -8.27 5.42
C ALA A 185 -18.60 -7.70 4.40
N GLY A 186 -17.34 -8.11 4.46
CA GLY A 186 -16.27 -7.62 3.58
C GLY A 186 -15.81 -8.62 2.51
N GLU A 187 -16.45 -9.78 2.38
CA GLU A 187 -16.07 -10.87 1.47
C GLU A 187 -14.58 -11.26 1.57
N GLY A 188 -14.01 -11.16 2.78
CA GLY A 188 -12.59 -11.41 3.03
C GLY A 188 -11.62 -10.34 2.50
N ASN A 189 -12.13 -9.19 2.02
CA ASN A 189 -11.32 -8.05 1.63
C ASN A 189 -10.77 -7.29 2.85
N LEU A 190 -9.46 -7.08 2.88
CA LEU A 190 -8.82 -6.40 4.00
C LEU A 190 -9.27 -4.94 4.14
N HIS A 191 -9.43 -4.21 3.03
CA HIS A 191 -9.85 -2.81 3.06
C HIS A 191 -11.24 -2.67 3.67
N ASP A 192 -12.18 -3.49 3.22
CA ASP A 192 -13.58 -3.41 3.68
C ASP A 192 -13.69 -3.77 5.16
N MET A 193 -13.01 -4.83 5.60
CA MET A 193 -12.93 -5.18 7.02
C MET A 193 -12.35 -4.04 7.86
N MET A 194 -11.23 -3.44 7.43
CA MET A 194 -10.58 -2.34 8.16
C MET A 194 -11.42 -1.06 8.17
N THR A 195 -12.19 -0.80 7.10
CA THR A 195 -13.13 0.32 7.03
C THR A 195 -14.28 0.12 8.02
N LEU A 196 -14.87 -1.08 8.06
CA LEU A 196 -15.94 -1.40 9.01
C LEU A 196 -15.48 -1.31 10.47
N ILE A 197 -14.29 -1.85 10.78
CA ILE A 197 -13.69 -1.73 12.11
C ILE A 197 -13.47 -0.26 12.48
N ARG A 198 -13.04 0.57 11.53
CA ARG A 198 -12.83 2.01 11.77
C ARG A 198 -14.13 2.73 12.06
N HIS A 199 -15.19 2.47 11.29
CA HIS A 199 -16.50 3.06 11.55
C HIS A 199 -17.04 2.65 12.92
N ALA A 200 -16.92 1.37 13.28
CA ALA A 200 -17.35 0.88 14.59
C ALA A 200 -16.52 1.47 15.73
N ALA A 201 -15.22 1.69 15.53
CA ALA A 201 -14.37 2.38 16.50
C ALA A 201 -14.84 3.83 16.73
N VAL A 202 -15.13 4.56 15.64
CA VAL A 202 -15.64 5.95 15.74
C VAL A 202 -16.98 5.96 16.47
N GLN A 203 -17.94 5.14 16.09
CA GLN A 203 -19.23 5.05 16.78
C GLN A 203 -19.09 4.65 18.25
N ALA A 204 -18.13 3.78 18.59
CA ALA A 204 -17.87 3.39 19.97
C ALA A 204 -17.35 4.56 20.83
N ILE A 205 -16.55 5.45 20.24
CA ILE A 205 -16.10 6.69 20.88
C ILE A 205 -17.28 7.65 21.05
N LEU A 206 -18.01 7.93 19.97
CA LEU A 206 -19.14 8.88 20.00
C LEU A 206 -20.25 8.44 20.98
N SER A 207 -20.50 7.14 21.09
CA SER A 207 -21.48 6.59 22.05
C SER A 207 -20.98 6.44 23.49
N GLY A 208 -19.69 6.71 23.74
CA GLY A 208 -19.05 6.48 25.05
C GLY A 208 -18.90 4.99 25.43
N SER A 209 -19.29 4.06 24.55
CA SER A 209 -19.15 2.62 24.81
C SER A 209 -17.69 2.17 24.88
N GLU A 210 -16.81 2.87 24.15
CA GLU A 210 -15.34 2.72 24.17
C GLU A 210 -14.87 1.30 23.87
N ARG A 211 -15.67 0.51 23.14
CA ARG A 211 -15.43 -0.88 22.78
C ARG A 211 -16.19 -1.27 21.51
N ILE A 212 -15.55 -2.00 20.60
CA ILE A 212 -16.24 -2.63 19.48
C ILE A 212 -16.90 -3.95 19.93
N THR A 213 -18.19 -4.08 19.61
CA THR A 213 -19.01 -5.28 19.81
C THR A 213 -19.59 -5.72 18.46
N LEU A 214 -20.12 -6.94 18.38
CA LEU A 214 -20.81 -7.43 17.19
C LEU A 214 -21.96 -6.49 16.77
N GLY A 215 -22.85 -6.12 17.70
CA GLY A 215 -23.92 -5.16 17.40
C GLY A 215 -23.42 -3.77 16.98
N GLY A 216 -22.25 -3.34 17.48
CA GLY A 216 -21.59 -2.13 16.99
C GLY A 216 -21.10 -2.25 15.55
N LEU A 217 -20.60 -3.42 15.14
CA LEU A 217 -20.18 -3.69 13.77
C LEU A 217 -21.38 -3.79 12.80
N GLU A 218 -22.50 -4.36 13.25
CA GLU A 218 -23.75 -4.43 12.47
C GLU A 218 -24.30 -3.04 12.13
N THR A 219 -24.17 -2.09 13.06
CA THR A 219 -24.64 -0.70 12.93
C THR A 219 -23.63 0.22 12.22
N ALA A 220 -22.35 -0.15 12.17
CA ALA A 220 -21.25 0.64 11.61
C ALA A 220 -21.14 0.62 10.07
N ARG A 221 -22.17 0.18 9.34
CA ARG A 221 -22.13 0.08 7.88
C ARG A 221 -22.13 1.43 7.16
N THR A 222 -22.52 2.51 7.83
CA THR A 222 -22.50 3.88 7.31
C THR A 222 -21.52 4.74 8.11
N VAL A 223 -20.83 5.65 7.41
CA VAL A 223 -19.95 6.65 8.04
C VAL A 223 -20.83 7.52 8.96
N PRO A 224 -20.48 7.72 10.25
CA PRO A 224 -21.14 8.74 11.06
C PRO A 224 -20.96 10.11 10.40
N SER A 225 -22.03 10.91 10.28
CA SER A 225 -21.93 12.26 9.72
C SER A 225 -20.95 13.11 10.54
N MET A 226 -20.28 14.07 9.89
CA MET A 226 -19.34 15.00 10.55
C MET A 226 -20.00 15.77 11.71
N GLU A 227 -21.31 16.04 11.59
CA GLU A 227 -22.14 16.66 12.64
C GLU A 227 -22.17 15.84 13.95
N ALA A 228 -22.03 14.52 13.89
CA ALA A 228 -21.99 13.67 15.08
C ALA A 228 -20.65 13.73 15.84
N ILE A 229 -19.59 14.25 15.21
CA ILE A 229 -18.24 14.37 15.78
C ILE A 229 -18.11 15.69 16.58
N ASP A 230 -18.72 16.78 16.09
CA ASP A 230 -18.65 18.10 16.73
C ASP A 230 -19.37 18.15 18.10
N HIS A 231 -20.33 17.27 18.37
CA HIS A 231 -21.03 17.21 19.68
C HIS A 231 -20.23 16.52 20.79
N VAL A 232 -19.09 15.90 20.49
CA VAL A 232 -18.26 15.24 21.52
C VAL A 232 -17.30 16.21 22.21
N ASP A 233 -16.95 17.33 21.57
CA ASP A 233 -16.08 18.34 22.17
C ASP A 233 -16.79 19.18 23.26
N ASP A 234 -18.12 19.36 23.16
CA ASP A 234 -18.90 20.12 24.14
C ASP A 234 -19.10 19.36 25.47
N ASP A 235 -19.21 18.03 25.45
CA ASP A 235 -19.41 17.19 26.65
C ASP A 235 -18.11 16.89 27.41
N LEU A 236 -16.93 17.24 26.86
CA LEU A 236 -15.63 17.12 27.54
C LEU A 236 -15.24 18.40 28.32
N CYS A 237 -16.02 19.47 28.20
CA CYS A 237 -15.82 20.75 28.90
C CYS A 237 -16.85 21.07 30.00
N ALA A 238 -17.74 20.12 30.35
CA ALA A 238 -18.72 20.24 31.44
C ALA A 238 -18.41 19.26 32.59
#